data_AF-A0A9P0YVF4-F1
#
_entry.id   AF-A0A9P0YVF4-F1
#
_cell.length_a   1.000
_cell.length_b   1.000
_cell.length_c   1.000
_cell.angle_alpha   90.00
_cell.angle_beta   90.00
_cell.angle_gamma   90.00
#
_symmetry.space_group_name_H-M   'P 1'
#
loop_
_entity.id
_entity.type
_entity.pdbx_description
1 polymer ?
#
loop_
_entity_poly.entity_id
_entity_poly.type
_entity_poly.pdbx_seq_one_letter_code
_entity_poly.pdbx_strand_id
1 'polypeptide(L)'
;MVAKLLCRTSLLCCNACIAVSAHSNRTFFTPRTPKLHFGAKGRFSGVRIEGYLNTRRSSMSSTAFPAASGSEKQAEQVDRIFSGENDDYGGVIVEMTSEPMDPSLFVTMLRASICQWRQQGKRGVWIKLPIELANLVEPLVKEGFYYHHAEPKYLMLVHWLPITVNTIPGNATHRVGVGAFVMNEKNEVLVVQEKSGQFRGNGFWKFPTGVVDEGEDICDAAVREVKEETGIDTTFVEILAFRMISFQ
;
A
#
# COMPACT_ATOMS: atom_id res chain seq x y z
N MET A 1 -9.47 -10.94 5.77
CA MET A 1 -10.87 -11.21 5.40
C MET A 1 -11.08 -12.73 5.33
N VAL A 2 -12.29 -13.24 5.57
CA VAL A 2 -12.66 -14.64 5.35
C VAL A 2 -13.70 -14.67 4.24
N ALA A 3 -13.35 -15.26 3.11
CA ALA A 3 -14.24 -15.47 1.97
C ALA A 3 -14.78 -16.90 2.00
N LYS A 4 -16.05 -17.08 1.68
CA LYS A 4 -16.64 -18.39 1.43
C LYS A 4 -16.51 -18.70 -0.06
N LEU A 5 -15.98 -19.87 -0.35
CA LEU A 5 -15.89 -20.39 -1.71
C LEU A 5 -16.58 -21.75 -1.80
N LEU A 6 -17.14 -22.03 -2.97
CA LEU A 6 -17.65 -23.35 -3.32
C LEU A 6 -16.68 -24.05 -4.26
N CYS A 7 -16.48 -25.35 -4.05
CA CYS A 7 -15.79 -26.19 -5.01
C CYS A 7 -16.69 -26.37 -6.25
N ARG A 8 -16.18 -26.03 -7.45
CA ARG A 8 -16.88 -26.41 -8.68
C ARG A 8 -16.51 -27.85 -9.01
N THR A 9 -17.30 -28.81 -8.56
CA THR A 9 -17.16 -30.19 -9.05
C THR A 9 -18.18 -30.49 -10.13
N SER A 10 -17.70 -30.60 -11.37
CA SER A 10 -18.28 -31.51 -12.36
C SER A 10 -17.14 -32.09 -13.18
N LEU A 11 -16.63 -33.26 -12.75
CA LEU A 11 -16.03 -34.36 -13.53
C LEU A 11 -14.98 -35.14 -12.70
N LEU A 12 -15.41 -36.31 -12.24
CA LEU A 12 -14.69 -37.58 -12.33
C LEU A 12 -13.19 -37.60 -11.96
N CYS A 13 -12.91 -38.06 -10.74
CA CYS A 13 -11.97 -39.18 -10.59
C CYS A 13 -12.64 -40.28 -9.77
N CYS A 14 -13.12 -41.28 -10.51
CA CYS A 14 -13.49 -42.61 -10.04
C CYS A 14 -12.36 -43.25 -9.22
N ASN A 15 -12.73 -44.30 -8.48
CA ASN A 15 -11.84 -45.34 -7.95
C ASN A 15 -10.83 -45.84 -9.02
N ALA A 16 -9.67 -45.20 -9.14
CA ALA A 16 -8.44 -45.76 -9.72
C ALA A 16 -7.30 -44.71 -9.67
N CYS A 17 -6.70 -44.53 -8.50
CA CYS A 17 -5.27 -44.26 -8.37
C CYS A 17 -4.78 -45.02 -7.14
N ILE A 18 -4.75 -46.34 -7.27
CA ILE A 18 -3.86 -47.19 -6.49
C ILE A 18 -2.43 -46.77 -6.87
N ALA A 19 -1.66 -46.36 -5.88
CA ALA A 19 -0.20 -46.21 -5.89
C ALA A 19 0.42 -45.30 -6.97
N VAL A 20 0.43 -43.99 -6.70
CA VAL A 20 1.67 -43.21 -6.90
C VAL A 20 2.10 -42.74 -5.52
N SER A 21 3.12 -43.40 -4.98
CA SER A 21 3.85 -42.98 -3.80
C SER A 21 4.52 -41.63 -4.07
N ALA A 22 4.11 -40.60 -3.31
CA ALA A 22 4.95 -39.56 -2.69
C ALA A 22 4.18 -38.23 -2.51
N HIS A 23 4.06 -37.78 -1.26
CA HIS A 23 3.94 -36.35 -0.86
C HIS A 23 2.62 -35.58 -1.13
N SER A 24 1.57 -35.81 -0.34
CA SER A 24 0.42 -34.88 -0.30
C SER A 24 -0.26 -34.81 1.08
N ASN A 25 0.05 -33.76 1.85
CA ASN A 25 -0.70 -33.38 3.07
C ASN A 25 -2.02 -32.67 2.68
N ARG A 26 -3.08 -33.43 2.38
CA ARG A 26 -4.41 -32.89 2.04
C ARG A 26 -5.49 -33.70 2.74
N THR A 27 -6.43 -33.04 3.43
CA THR A 27 -7.59 -33.72 4.04
C THR A 27 -8.77 -32.75 4.19
N PHE A 28 -9.95 -33.20 3.78
CA PHE A 28 -11.23 -32.58 4.10
C PHE A 28 -11.68 -33.10 5.47
N PHE A 29 -12.05 -32.21 6.39
CA PHE A 29 -12.58 -32.60 7.70
C PHE A 29 -14.10 -32.44 7.74
N THR A 30 -14.78 -33.46 8.28
CA THR A 30 -16.15 -33.30 8.80
C THR A 30 -16.08 -32.69 10.20
N PRO A 31 -16.88 -31.67 10.54
CA PRO A 31 -16.91 -31.13 11.90
C PRO A 31 -17.67 -32.10 12.82
N ARG A 32 -17.00 -33.14 13.31
CA ARG A 32 -17.31 -33.72 14.63
C ARG A 32 -16.36 -33.08 15.61
N THR A 33 -16.92 -32.26 16.49
CA THR A 33 -16.24 -31.42 17.49
C THR A 33 -15.00 -32.08 18.12
N PRO A 34 -13.84 -31.40 18.05
CA PRO A 34 -12.89 -31.39 19.15
C PRO A 34 -12.75 -29.96 19.69
N LYS A 35 -12.65 -29.84 21.00
CA LYS A 35 -12.57 -28.58 21.76
C LYS A 35 -11.40 -27.71 21.27
N LEU A 36 -11.69 -26.64 20.53
CA LEU A 36 -10.76 -25.53 20.30
C LEU A 36 -10.43 -24.89 21.66
N HIS A 37 -9.20 -25.05 22.12
CA HIS A 37 -8.69 -24.30 23.28
C HIS A 37 -8.16 -22.95 22.80
N PHE A 38 -8.97 -21.90 22.94
CA PHE A 38 -8.53 -20.52 22.83
C PHE A 38 -7.85 -20.09 24.13
N GLY A 39 -6.53 -19.97 24.11
CA GLY A 39 -5.75 -19.41 25.21
C GLY A 39 -5.92 -17.89 25.28
N ALA A 40 -6.93 -17.43 26.01
CA ALA A 40 -7.09 -16.02 26.38
C ALA A 40 -6.45 -15.75 27.75
N LYS A 41 -5.41 -14.91 27.81
CA LYS A 41 -5.01 -14.19 29.02
C LYS A 41 -4.46 -12.81 28.65
N GLY A 42 -5.36 -11.85 28.53
CA GLY A 42 -5.04 -10.43 28.69
C GLY A 42 -5.11 -10.07 30.18
N ARG A 43 -4.11 -9.32 30.66
CA ARG A 43 -4.12 -8.68 31.98
C ARG A 43 -3.88 -7.20 31.76
N PHE A 44 -4.94 -6.41 31.90
CA PHE A 44 -4.88 -4.95 31.90
C PHE A 44 -4.35 -4.47 33.25
N SER A 45 -3.40 -3.55 33.22
CA SER A 45 -3.06 -2.68 34.35
C SER A 45 -2.94 -1.26 33.81
N GLY A 46 -3.85 -0.40 34.27
CA GLY A 46 -3.87 1.01 33.91
C GLY A 46 -2.68 1.77 34.48
N VAL A 47 -2.28 2.81 33.76
CA VAL A 47 -1.41 3.87 34.30
C VAL A 47 -1.98 5.21 33.85
N ARG A 48 -2.24 6.04 34.86
CA ARG A 48 -2.65 7.45 34.83
C ARG A 48 -1.40 8.31 34.69
N ILE A 49 -1.38 9.29 33.79
CA ILE A 49 -0.41 10.39 33.86
C ILE A 49 -1.14 11.73 33.64
N GLU A 50 -1.08 12.53 34.69
CA GLU A 50 -1.51 13.93 34.77
C GLU A 50 -0.62 14.86 33.95
N GLY A 51 -1.23 15.93 33.46
CA GLY A 51 -0.57 16.96 32.67
C GLY A 51 0.37 17.85 33.48
N TYR A 52 1.27 18.50 32.75
CA TYR A 52 1.89 19.75 33.18
C TYR A 52 1.95 20.70 31.99
N LEU A 53 1.16 21.76 32.08
CA LEU A 53 1.36 23.01 31.35
C LEU A 53 2.69 23.61 31.78
N ASN A 54 3.52 24.03 30.82
CA ASN A 54 4.36 25.20 31.06
C ASN A 54 4.66 25.96 29.77
N THR A 55 3.96 27.08 29.67
CA THR A 55 4.29 28.32 28.97
C THR A 55 5.75 28.71 29.19
N ARG A 56 6.47 29.06 28.11
CA ARG A 56 7.45 30.16 28.15
C ARG A 56 7.57 30.84 26.80
N ARG A 57 7.33 32.15 26.86
CA ARG A 57 7.41 33.17 25.83
C ARG A 57 8.84 33.70 25.83
N SER A 58 9.46 33.88 24.66
CA SER A 58 10.61 34.77 24.51
C SER A 58 10.54 35.44 23.14
N SER A 59 10.64 36.76 23.16
CA SER A 59 10.40 37.67 22.04
C SER A 59 11.67 37.95 21.21
N MET A 60 11.41 38.23 19.92
CA MET A 60 12.05 39.17 18.96
C MET A 60 13.52 39.59 19.12
N SER A 61 14.25 39.54 17.99
CA SER A 61 15.03 40.70 17.55
C SER A 61 15.22 40.70 16.03
N SER A 62 15.03 41.90 15.46
CA SER A 62 15.08 42.28 14.06
C SER A 62 16.47 42.78 13.67
N THR A 63 16.95 42.41 12.48
CA THR A 63 17.99 43.18 11.77
C THR A 63 17.69 43.22 10.29
N ALA A 64 17.46 44.45 9.80
CA ALA A 64 17.36 44.80 8.39
C ALA A 64 18.76 45.18 7.87
N PHE A 65 19.05 44.85 6.60
CA PHE A 65 20.17 45.42 5.84
C PHE A 65 19.71 45.80 4.42
N PRO A 66 20.36 46.80 3.80
CA PRO A 66 19.72 47.72 2.85
C PRO A 66 19.79 47.26 1.38
N ALA A 67 18.90 47.88 0.61
CA ALA A 67 18.79 47.79 -0.83
C ALA A 67 20.00 48.41 -1.56
N ALA A 68 20.48 47.74 -2.60
CA ALA A 68 21.32 48.31 -3.64
C ALA A 68 20.80 47.89 -5.02
N SER A 69 20.44 48.90 -5.80
CA SER A 69 20.04 48.88 -7.20
C SER A 69 21.21 48.51 -8.12
N GLY A 70 20.98 47.63 -9.10
CA GLY A 70 21.96 47.31 -10.13
C GLY A 70 21.36 46.48 -11.27
N SER A 71 21.10 47.17 -12.38
CA SER A 71 21.03 46.70 -13.78
C SER A 71 20.22 45.43 -14.10
N GLU A 72 18.99 45.68 -14.58
CA GLU A 72 18.24 44.76 -15.44
C GLU A 72 19.06 44.41 -16.68
N LYS A 73 19.58 43.18 -16.73
CA LYS A 73 19.84 42.51 -17.99
C LYS A 73 18.65 41.61 -18.25
N GLN A 74 17.81 41.99 -19.21
CA GLN A 74 16.79 41.13 -19.78
C GLN A 74 17.49 39.90 -20.37
N ALA A 75 17.47 38.81 -19.61
CA ALA A 75 17.67 37.48 -20.18
C ALA A 75 16.32 37.06 -20.76
N GLU A 76 16.29 36.71 -22.04
CA GLU A 76 15.18 35.93 -22.61
C GLU A 76 15.13 34.58 -21.90
N GLN A 77 14.38 34.56 -20.79
CA GLN A 77 14.12 33.38 -20.00
C GLN A 77 12.97 32.64 -20.67
N VAL A 78 13.31 31.76 -21.61
CA VAL A 78 12.37 30.73 -22.08
C VAL A 78 12.20 29.76 -20.91
N ASP A 79 11.30 30.08 -19.99
CA ASP A 79 10.95 29.22 -18.87
C ASP A 79 10.40 27.90 -19.42
N ARG A 80 11.27 26.90 -19.50
CA ARG A 80 10.87 25.53 -19.79
C ARG A 80 10.10 25.04 -18.57
N ILE A 81 8.79 25.14 -18.62
CA ILE A 81 7.87 24.56 -17.64
C ILE A 81 7.76 23.06 -17.87
N PHE A 82 7.48 22.30 -16.81
CA PHE A 82 7.16 20.88 -16.94
C PHE A 82 5.77 20.71 -17.56
N SER A 83 5.68 19.81 -18.53
CA SER A 83 4.39 19.29 -19.01
C SER A 83 3.85 18.29 -18.00
N GLY A 84 2.58 18.43 -17.62
CA GLY A 84 1.90 17.47 -16.75
C GLY A 84 0.45 17.29 -17.16
N GLU A 85 -0.11 16.14 -16.79
CA GLU A 85 -1.51 15.78 -17.04
C GLU A 85 -2.37 16.18 -15.84
N ASN A 86 -3.59 16.65 -16.10
CA ASN A 86 -4.49 17.08 -15.03
C ASN A 86 -5.22 15.87 -14.43
N ASP A 87 -5.28 15.79 -13.10
CA ASP A 87 -6.14 14.83 -12.42
C ASP A 87 -7.58 15.37 -12.24
N ASP A 88 -8.51 14.47 -11.90
CA ASP A 88 -9.94 14.79 -11.70
C ASP A 88 -10.21 15.68 -10.47
N TYR A 89 -9.20 15.92 -9.64
CA TYR A 89 -9.29 16.63 -8.36
C TYR A 89 -8.54 17.97 -8.38
N GLY A 90 -8.26 18.51 -9.58
CA GLY A 90 -7.62 19.81 -9.76
C GLY A 90 -6.13 19.82 -9.43
N GLY A 91 -5.48 18.66 -9.43
CA GLY A 91 -4.03 18.52 -9.40
C GLY A 91 -3.41 18.37 -10.79
N VAL A 92 -2.11 18.12 -10.80
CA VAL A 92 -1.28 17.90 -12.00
C VAL A 92 -0.27 16.79 -11.71
N ILE A 93 -0.11 15.87 -12.65
CA ILE A 93 0.82 14.74 -12.59
C ILE A 93 1.91 14.95 -13.62
N VAL A 94 3.15 15.00 -13.16
CA VAL A 94 4.35 15.10 -14.00
C VAL A 94 5.08 13.77 -13.95
N GLU A 95 5.16 13.11 -15.11
CA GLU A 95 5.99 11.94 -15.29
C GLU A 95 7.37 12.36 -15.80
N MET A 96 8.41 12.11 -15.00
CA MET A 96 9.77 12.43 -15.41
C MET A 96 10.28 11.36 -16.39
N THR A 97 10.90 11.80 -17.47
CA THR A 97 11.62 10.92 -18.40
C THR A 97 12.86 10.35 -17.73
N SER A 98 13.30 9.13 -18.08
CA SER A 98 14.54 8.53 -17.56
C SER A 98 15.84 9.22 -18.03
N GLU A 99 15.75 10.30 -18.79
CA GLU A 99 16.90 11.09 -19.23
C GLU A 99 17.54 11.85 -18.07
N PRO A 100 18.87 11.74 -17.86
CA PRO A 100 19.57 12.44 -16.80
C PRO A 100 19.33 13.95 -16.85
N MET A 101 19.01 14.55 -15.70
CA MET A 101 18.81 15.98 -15.58
C MET A 101 19.68 16.57 -14.48
N ASP A 102 20.25 17.75 -14.77
CA ASP A 102 21.00 18.52 -13.79
C ASP A 102 20.07 19.07 -12.68
N PRO A 103 20.39 18.87 -11.38
CA PRO A 103 19.56 19.33 -10.28
C PRO A 103 19.31 20.85 -10.25
N SER A 104 20.26 21.68 -10.68
CA SER A 104 20.11 23.14 -10.61
C SER A 104 19.16 23.65 -11.70
N LEU A 105 19.25 23.08 -12.90
CA LEU A 105 18.31 23.32 -13.98
C LEU A 105 16.90 22.84 -13.59
N PHE A 106 16.82 21.63 -13.02
CA PHE A 106 15.58 21.03 -12.55
C PHE A 106 14.85 21.94 -11.55
N VAL A 107 15.53 22.46 -10.52
CA VAL A 107 14.92 23.35 -9.52
C VAL A 107 14.40 24.63 -10.15
N THR A 108 15.15 25.20 -11.10
CA THR A 108 14.73 26.42 -11.80
C THR A 108 13.43 26.18 -12.57
N MET A 109 13.37 25.09 -13.35
CA MET A 109 12.17 24.70 -14.09
C MET A 109 11.01 24.36 -13.15
N LEU A 110 11.28 23.67 -12.03
CA LEU A 110 10.27 23.25 -11.06
C LEU A 110 9.61 24.48 -10.41
N ARG A 111 10.40 25.48 -9.99
CA ARG A 111 9.89 26.72 -9.40
C ARG A 111 9.02 27.51 -10.37
N ALA A 112 9.45 27.63 -11.63
CA ALA A 112 8.66 28.26 -12.68
C ALA A 112 7.32 27.53 -12.88
N SER A 113 7.36 26.19 -12.93
CA SER A 113 6.17 25.35 -13.10
C SER A 113 5.20 25.46 -11.93
N ILE A 114 5.70 25.43 -10.68
CA ILE A 114 4.88 25.63 -9.47
C ILE A 114 4.21 27.00 -9.48
N CYS A 115 4.93 28.05 -9.86
CA CYS A 115 4.36 29.40 -9.97
C CYS A 115 3.17 29.43 -10.94
N GLN A 116 3.33 28.83 -12.11
CA GLN A 116 2.27 28.74 -13.10
C GLN A 116 1.09 27.90 -12.61
N TRP A 117 1.33 26.73 -12.01
CA TRP A 117 0.25 25.89 -11.48
C TRP A 117 -0.53 26.57 -10.35
N ARG A 118 0.13 27.37 -9.52
CA ARG A 118 -0.55 28.23 -8.54
C ARG A 118 -1.48 29.25 -9.20
N GLN A 119 -1.04 29.92 -10.26
CA GLN A 119 -1.86 30.87 -11.01
C GLN A 119 -3.06 30.20 -11.70
N GLN A 120 -2.89 28.95 -12.13
CA GLN A 120 -3.96 28.13 -12.70
C GLN A 120 -4.92 27.54 -11.66
N GLY A 121 -4.68 27.79 -10.37
CA GLY A 121 -5.51 27.26 -9.28
C GLY A 121 -5.35 25.75 -9.05
N LYS A 122 -4.22 25.16 -9.49
CA LYS A 122 -3.91 23.76 -9.20
C LYS A 122 -3.66 23.55 -7.71
N ARG A 123 -4.05 22.37 -7.22
CA ARG A 123 -3.97 22.03 -5.80
C ARG A 123 -2.80 21.09 -5.47
N GLY A 124 -2.85 19.87 -5.98
CA GLY A 124 -1.79 18.87 -5.78
C GLY A 124 -0.87 18.79 -6.99
N VAL A 125 0.44 18.87 -6.77
CA VAL A 125 1.44 18.58 -7.81
C VAL A 125 2.07 17.24 -7.49
N TRP A 126 1.93 16.29 -8.40
CA TRP A 126 2.49 14.95 -8.29
C TRP A 126 3.68 14.81 -9.22
N ILE A 127 4.76 14.22 -8.73
CA ILE A 127 5.96 13.95 -9.51
C ILE A 127 6.28 12.47 -9.37
N LYS A 128 6.17 11.77 -10.51
CA LYS A 128 6.60 10.39 -10.67
C LYS A 128 8.06 10.40 -11.12
N LEU A 129 8.96 10.04 -10.21
CA LEU A 129 10.40 10.11 -10.41
C LEU A 129 10.98 8.70 -10.59
N PRO A 130 11.46 8.34 -11.79
CA PRO A 130 12.17 7.08 -12.02
C PRO A 130 13.40 6.93 -11.11
N ILE A 131 13.76 5.69 -10.78
CA ILE A 131 14.91 5.39 -9.90
C ILE A 131 16.24 5.93 -10.45
N GLU A 132 16.35 6.07 -11.77
CA GLU A 132 17.54 6.63 -12.45
C GLU A 132 17.76 8.11 -12.11
N LEU A 133 16.71 8.82 -11.69
CA LEU A 133 16.73 10.23 -11.32
C LEU A 133 16.70 10.47 -9.81
N ALA A 134 17.21 9.51 -9.03
CA ALA A 134 17.30 9.63 -7.57
C ALA A 134 18.07 10.88 -7.10
N ASN A 135 18.94 11.45 -7.94
CA ASN A 135 19.63 12.71 -7.69
C ASN A 135 18.68 13.93 -7.53
N LEU A 136 17.44 13.84 -8.01
CA LEU A 136 16.45 14.92 -7.94
C LEU A 136 15.56 14.85 -6.69
N VAL A 137 15.66 13.78 -5.89
CA VAL A 137 14.85 13.59 -4.67
C VAL A 137 15.12 14.68 -3.64
N GLU A 138 16.38 14.96 -3.34
CA GLU A 138 16.75 16.00 -2.37
C GLU A 138 16.29 17.41 -2.82
N PRO A 139 16.53 17.83 -4.08
CA PRO A 139 15.94 19.07 -4.61
C PRO A 139 14.43 19.16 -4.44
N LEU A 140 13.68 18.09 -4.75
CA LEU A 140 12.22 18.06 -4.62
C LEU A 140 11.76 18.29 -3.18
N VAL A 141 12.37 17.58 -2.23
CA VAL A 141 12.02 17.72 -0.81
C VAL A 141 12.31 19.12 -0.31
N LYS A 142 13.39 19.76 -0.76
CA LYS A 142 13.71 21.16 -0.43
C LYS A 142 12.68 22.15 -0.98
N GLU A 143 12.05 21.85 -2.10
CA GLU A 143 10.97 22.66 -2.69
C GLU A 143 9.58 22.34 -2.10
N GLY A 144 9.51 21.53 -1.03
CA GLY A 144 8.27 21.28 -0.27
C GLY A 144 7.49 20.03 -0.68
N PHE A 145 8.06 19.19 -1.55
CA PHE A 145 7.48 17.88 -1.84
C PHE A 145 7.72 16.91 -0.68
N TYR A 146 6.77 16.00 -0.47
CA TYR A 146 6.90 14.89 0.46
C TYR A 146 6.57 13.57 -0.24
N TYR A 147 7.05 12.47 0.32
CA TYR A 147 6.83 11.14 -0.23
C TYR A 147 5.37 10.73 -0.07
N HIS A 148 4.79 10.17 -1.12
CA HIS A 148 3.47 9.55 -1.06
C HIS A 148 3.62 8.02 -1.07
N HIS A 149 4.18 7.44 -2.12
CA HIS A 149 4.44 6.00 -2.20
C HIS A 149 5.64 5.74 -3.10
N ALA A 150 6.14 4.51 -3.08
CA ALA A 150 7.26 4.09 -3.89
C ALA A 150 6.98 2.71 -4.47
N GLU A 151 7.32 2.54 -5.73
CA GLU A 151 7.39 1.26 -6.42
C GLU A 151 8.85 0.88 -6.65
N PRO A 152 9.16 -0.38 -7.00
CA PRO A 152 10.54 -0.79 -7.25
C PRO A 152 11.30 0.06 -8.27
N LYS A 153 10.58 0.72 -9.20
CA LYS A 153 11.17 1.50 -10.31
C LYS A 153 10.99 3.01 -10.20
N TYR A 154 10.17 3.51 -9.27
CA TYR A 154 9.93 4.94 -9.16
C TYR A 154 9.49 5.36 -7.76
N LEU A 155 9.71 6.63 -7.44
CA LEU A 155 9.20 7.29 -6.26
C LEU A 155 8.11 8.29 -6.66
N MET A 156 6.95 8.24 -6.00
CA MET A 156 5.91 9.25 -6.14
C MET A 156 6.02 10.28 -5.02
N LEU A 157 6.26 11.53 -5.41
CA LEU A 157 6.26 12.67 -4.50
C LEU A 157 5.09 13.59 -4.80
N VAL A 158 4.62 14.29 -3.78
CA VAL A 158 3.51 15.22 -3.93
C VAL A 158 3.73 16.51 -3.14
N HIS A 159 3.26 17.63 -3.67
CA HIS A 159 3.22 18.91 -2.99
C HIS A 159 1.82 19.52 -3.08
N TRP A 160 1.20 19.75 -1.91
CA TRP A 160 -0.02 20.53 -1.79
C TRP A 160 0.29 22.03 -1.85
N LEU A 161 -0.15 22.71 -2.91
CA LEU A 161 0.10 24.13 -3.15
C LEU A 161 -0.77 25.09 -2.31
N PRO A 162 -2.06 24.81 -2.05
CA PRO A 162 -2.92 25.70 -1.27
C PRO A 162 -2.50 25.81 0.19
N ILE A 163 -2.81 26.96 0.80
CA ILE A 163 -2.67 27.18 2.25
C ILE A 163 -3.76 26.45 3.05
N THR A 164 -4.82 25.97 2.36
CA THR A 164 -5.92 25.23 2.98
C THR A 164 -5.47 23.87 3.50
N VAL A 165 -6.34 23.23 4.29
CA VAL A 165 -6.16 21.85 4.72
C VAL A 165 -5.83 20.96 3.51
N ASN A 166 -4.79 20.14 3.67
CA ASN A 166 -4.36 19.18 2.68
C ASN A 166 -5.39 18.05 2.57
N THR A 167 -5.94 17.84 1.38
CA THR A 167 -6.93 16.78 1.11
C THR A 167 -6.35 15.61 0.34
N ILE A 168 -5.04 15.56 0.13
CA ILE A 168 -4.38 14.40 -0.48
C ILE A 168 -4.52 13.23 0.50
N PRO A 169 -5.07 12.08 0.06
CA PRO A 169 -5.17 10.92 0.92
C PRO A 169 -3.77 10.46 1.35
N GLY A 170 -3.68 9.89 2.55
CA GLY A 170 -2.47 9.23 2.98
C GLY A 170 -2.14 8.02 2.09
N ASN A 171 -0.91 7.55 2.19
CA ASN A 171 -0.45 6.36 1.47
C ASN A 171 -1.15 5.08 1.95
N ALA A 172 -1.09 4.02 1.14
CA ALA A 172 -1.66 2.72 1.49
C ALA A 172 -0.95 2.17 2.74
N THR A 173 -1.68 2.07 3.85
CA THR A 173 -1.14 1.67 5.16
C THR A 173 -1.40 0.21 5.50
N HIS A 174 -2.35 -0.43 4.82
CA HIS A 174 -2.85 -1.76 5.19
C HIS A 174 -2.42 -2.80 4.18
N ARG A 175 -1.88 -3.91 4.68
CA ARG A 175 -1.76 -5.15 3.90
C ARG A 175 -3.07 -5.91 3.98
N VAL A 176 -3.67 -6.22 2.84
CA VAL A 176 -4.92 -6.97 2.77
C VAL A 176 -4.59 -8.46 2.69
N GLY A 177 -5.08 -9.23 3.65
CA GLY A 177 -4.98 -10.69 3.66
C GLY A 177 -6.35 -11.35 3.49
N VAL A 178 -6.37 -12.48 2.81
CA VAL A 178 -7.56 -13.30 2.57
C VAL A 178 -7.38 -14.70 3.16
N GLY A 179 -8.45 -15.24 3.71
CA GLY A 179 -8.56 -16.64 4.13
C GLY A 179 -9.79 -17.27 3.48
N ALA A 180 -9.63 -18.48 2.96
CA ALA A 180 -10.64 -19.17 2.18
C ALA A 180 -11.35 -20.24 3.02
N PHE A 181 -12.64 -20.05 3.28
CA PHE A 181 -13.50 -21.07 3.82
C PHE A 181 -14.15 -21.84 2.67
N VAL A 182 -13.57 -22.99 2.31
CA VAL A 182 -14.05 -23.82 1.20
C VAL A 182 -14.81 -25.02 1.74
N MET A 183 -16.04 -25.19 1.28
CA MET A 183 -16.90 -26.32 1.66
C MET A 183 -17.28 -27.16 0.43
N ASN A 184 -17.31 -28.47 0.58
CA ASN A 184 -17.82 -29.40 -0.44
C ASN A 184 -19.29 -29.78 -0.19
N GLU A 185 -19.89 -30.53 -1.12
CA GLU A 185 -21.30 -30.99 -1.03
C GLU A 185 -21.58 -31.89 0.20
N LYS A 186 -20.54 -32.45 0.81
CA LYS A 186 -20.63 -33.31 2.00
C LYS A 186 -20.49 -32.50 3.31
N ASN A 187 -20.49 -31.17 3.24
CA ASN A 187 -20.25 -30.26 4.37
C ASN A 187 -18.88 -30.46 5.03
N GLU A 188 -17.88 -30.87 4.26
CA GLU A 188 -16.49 -30.95 4.72
C GLU A 188 -15.75 -29.67 4.35
N VAL A 189 -14.83 -29.25 5.21
CA VAL A 189 -14.06 -28.01 5.03
C VAL A 189 -12.63 -28.33 4.60
N LEU A 190 -12.15 -27.59 3.61
CA LEU A 190 -10.76 -27.66 3.14
C LEU A 190 -9.83 -26.96 4.15
N VAL A 191 -8.77 -27.67 4.53
CA VAL A 191 -7.71 -27.14 5.37
C VAL A 191 -6.35 -27.58 4.85
N VAL A 192 -5.33 -26.79 5.17
CA VAL A 192 -3.94 -27.00 4.76
C VAL A 192 -3.03 -27.08 5.98
N GLN A 193 -1.88 -27.71 5.81
CA GLN A 193 -0.76 -27.66 6.75
C GLN A 193 0.45 -27.04 6.06
N GLU A 194 1.13 -26.15 6.77
CA GLU A 194 2.34 -25.52 6.24
C GLU A 194 3.44 -26.56 6.03
N LYS A 195 4.05 -26.53 4.83
CA LYS A 195 5.18 -27.40 4.47
C LYS A 195 6.53 -26.87 4.98
N SER A 196 6.58 -25.61 5.41
CA SER A 196 7.77 -24.88 5.85
C SER A 196 7.37 -23.84 6.92
N GLY A 197 8.34 -23.29 7.65
CA GLY A 197 8.09 -22.31 8.70
C GLY A 197 7.87 -22.91 10.09
N GLN A 198 7.50 -22.06 11.04
CA GLN A 198 7.44 -22.38 12.47
C GLN A 198 6.41 -23.47 12.82
N PHE A 199 5.37 -23.64 12.00
CA PHE A 199 4.29 -24.60 12.24
C PHE A 199 4.44 -25.91 11.45
N ARG A 200 5.52 -26.09 10.70
CA ARG A 200 5.78 -27.31 9.93
C ARG A 200 5.83 -28.53 10.85
N GLY A 201 5.02 -29.55 10.55
CA GLY A 201 5.04 -30.83 11.28
C GLY A 201 4.37 -30.78 12.67
N ASN A 202 3.86 -29.63 13.09
CA ASN A 202 3.20 -29.47 14.39
C ASN A 202 1.72 -29.88 14.38
N GLY A 203 1.21 -30.39 13.25
CA GLY A 203 -0.18 -30.86 13.11
C GLY A 203 -1.23 -29.76 13.08
N PHE A 204 -0.83 -28.48 12.99
CA PHE A 204 -1.77 -27.36 12.92
C PHE A 204 -2.41 -27.25 11.54
N TRP A 205 -3.73 -27.36 11.52
CA TRP A 205 -4.56 -27.15 10.33
C TRP A 205 -5.08 -25.71 10.32
N LYS A 206 -4.98 -25.06 9.17
CA LYS A 206 -5.54 -23.72 8.93
C LYS A 206 -6.33 -23.71 7.62
N PHE A 207 -7.13 -22.67 7.44
CA PHE A 207 -7.68 -22.38 6.12
C PHE A 207 -6.57 -21.99 5.15
N PRO A 208 -6.76 -22.22 3.84
CA PRO A 208 -5.91 -21.58 2.84
C PRO A 208 -5.93 -20.07 3.02
N THR A 209 -4.77 -19.44 3.01
CA THR A 209 -4.63 -18.01 3.30
C THR A 209 -3.50 -17.41 2.51
N GLY A 210 -3.71 -16.20 2.01
CA GLY A 210 -2.63 -15.42 1.43
C GLY A 210 -2.93 -13.94 1.41
N VAL A 211 -2.23 -13.23 0.54
CA VAL A 211 -2.23 -11.77 0.49
C VAL A 211 -2.83 -11.35 -0.85
N VAL A 212 -3.62 -10.29 -0.82
CA VAL A 212 -4.17 -9.69 -2.04
C VAL A 212 -3.08 -8.84 -2.66
N ASP A 213 -2.75 -9.09 -3.91
CA ASP A 213 -1.76 -8.32 -4.64
C ASP A 213 -2.30 -6.93 -5.03
N GLU A 214 -1.40 -6.01 -5.36
CA GLU A 214 -1.81 -4.67 -5.78
C GLU A 214 -2.62 -4.74 -7.08
N GLY A 215 -3.79 -4.08 -7.09
CA GLY A 215 -4.71 -4.10 -8.22
C GLY A 215 -5.52 -5.39 -8.37
N GLU A 216 -5.34 -6.37 -7.49
CA GLU A 216 -6.10 -7.63 -7.48
C GLU A 216 -7.43 -7.50 -6.73
N ASP A 217 -8.50 -8.08 -7.27
CA ASP A 217 -9.77 -8.19 -6.56
C ASP A 217 -9.67 -9.21 -5.42
N ILE A 218 -10.31 -8.93 -4.28
CA ILE A 218 -10.25 -9.79 -3.10
C ILE A 218 -10.84 -11.18 -3.38
N CYS A 219 -11.84 -11.28 -4.27
CA CYS A 219 -12.45 -12.53 -4.67
C CYS A 219 -11.48 -13.37 -5.50
N ASP A 220 -10.78 -12.74 -6.45
CA ASP A 220 -9.81 -13.38 -7.31
C ASP A 220 -8.61 -13.88 -6.50
N ALA A 221 -8.11 -13.06 -5.57
CA ALA A 221 -7.07 -13.46 -4.62
C ALA A 221 -7.48 -14.70 -3.82
N ALA A 222 -8.73 -14.75 -3.32
CA ALA A 222 -9.20 -15.91 -2.55
C ALA A 222 -9.19 -17.21 -3.39
N VAL A 223 -9.61 -17.13 -4.65
CA VAL A 223 -9.64 -18.26 -5.59
C VAL A 223 -8.21 -18.68 -5.96
N ARG A 224 -7.34 -17.71 -6.27
CA ARG A 224 -5.93 -17.92 -6.61
C ARG A 224 -5.19 -18.63 -5.48
N GLU A 225 -5.31 -18.15 -4.25
CA GLU A 225 -4.62 -18.71 -3.07
C GLU A 225 -5.04 -20.17 -2.81
N VAL A 226 -6.33 -20.50 -2.95
CA VAL A 226 -6.78 -21.90 -2.85
C VAL A 226 -6.15 -22.75 -3.96
N LYS A 227 -6.10 -22.23 -5.19
CA LYS A 227 -5.52 -22.93 -6.33
C LYS A 227 -4.02 -23.18 -6.15
N GLU A 228 -3.27 -22.18 -5.70
CA GLU A 228 -1.82 -22.27 -5.48
C GLU A 228 -1.46 -23.26 -4.35
N GLU A 229 -2.15 -23.19 -3.21
CA GLU A 229 -1.83 -24.04 -2.07
C GLU A 229 -2.32 -25.49 -2.24
N THR A 230 -3.46 -25.68 -2.92
CA THR A 230 -4.18 -26.98 -2.93
C THR A 230 -4.37 -27.59 -4.31
N GLY A 231 -4.31 -26.80 -5.37
CA GLY A 231 -4.59 -27.21 -6.75
C GLY A 231 -6.09 -27.26 -7.10
N ILE A 232 -6.98 -26.94 -6.16
CA ILE A 232 -8.43 -27.07 -6.31
C ILE A 232 -9.02 -25.81 -6.95
N ASP A 233 -9.87 -26.00 -7.96
CA ASP A 233 -10.66 -24.93 -8.55
C ASP A 233 -11.89 -24.63 -7.71
N THR A 234 -12.08 -23.36 -7.39
CA THR A 234 -13.17 -22.89 -6.55
C THR A 234 -13.84 -21.67 -7.16
N THR A 235 -14.99 -21.29 -6.62
CA THR A 235 -15.69 -20.07 -7.01
C THR A 235 -16.07 -19.31 -5.76
N PHE A 236 -15.77 -18.02 -5.78
CA PHE A 236 -16.18 -17.10 -4.73
C PHE A 236 -17.70 -17.04 -4.61
N VAL A 237 -18.19 -16.99 -3.37
CA VAL A 237 -19.62 -16.86 -3.07
C VAL A 237 -19.89 -15.55 -2.34
N GLU A 238 -19.27 -15.37 -1.18
CA GLU A 238 -19.54 -14.23 -0.30
C GLU A 238 -18.39 -13.97 0.68
N ILE A 239 -18.31 -12.75 1.19
CA ILE A 239 -17.44 -12.40 2.32
C ILE A 239 -18.19 -12.74 3.61
N LEU A 240 -17.61 -13.61 4.44
CA LEU A 240 -18.21 -13.97 5.74
C LEU A 240 -17.84 -12.98 6.84
N ALA A 241 -16.59 -12.51 6.83
CA ALA A 241 -16.08 -11.61 7.85
C ALA A 241 -14.84 -10.85 7.38
N PHE A 242 -14.62 -9.66 7.93
CA PHE A 242 -13.35 -8.95 7.85
C PHE A 242 -12.92 -8.49 9.24
N ARG A 243 -11.62 -8.31 9.43
CA ARG A 243 -11.04 -7.81 10.68
C ARG A 243 -9.84 -6.93 10.35
N MET A 244 -9.65 -5.91 11.17
CA MET A 244 -8.46 -5.07 11.18
C MET A 244 -7.62 -5.48 12.39
N ILE A 245 -6.32 -5.67 12.19
CA ILE A 245 -5.38 -5.96 13.28
C ILE A 245 -4.32 -4.87 13.25
N SER A 246 -4.19 -4.16 14.37
CA SER A 246 -3.09 -3.23 14.59
C SER A 246 -1.97 -3.96 15.32
N PHE A 247 -0.77 -3.96 14.75
CA PHE A 247 0.44 -4.33 15.49
C PHE A 247 0.89 -3.07 16.24
N GLN A 248 0.68 -3.05 17.56
CA GLN A 248 1.26 -2.05 18.46
C GLN A 248 2.60 -2.55 19.00
#